data_AF-A0A750P4R8-F1
#
_entry.id   AF-A0A750P4R8-F1
#
_cell.length_a   1.000
_cell.length_b   1.000
_cell.length_c   1.000
_cell.angle_alpha   90.00
_cell.angle_beta   90.00
_cell.angle_gamma   90.00
#
_symmetry.space_group_name_H-M   'P 1'
#
loop_
_entity.id
_entity.type
_entity.pdbx_description
1 polymer ?
#
loop_
_entity_poly.entity_id
_entity_poly.type
_entity_poly.pdbx_seq_one_letter_code
_entity_poly.pdbx_strand_id
1 'polypeptide(L)' 'MPTAAKLNDKGTQHDGYHETVITAGSPAVSVDGLPAARMGDPLTPHDKPKHPPPPRKIASGSDTVFIDGPPRPASRL' A
#
# COMPACT_ATOMS: atom_id res chain seq x y z
N MET A 1 15.92 -1.37 -9.99
CA MET A 1 14.81 -1.89 -9.17
C MET A 1 14.44 -0.80 -8.19
N PRO A 2 13.17 -0.37 -8.11
CA PRO A 2 12.74 0.50 -7.01
C PRO A 2 12.93 -0.21 -5.67
N THR A 3 13.12 0.56 -4.60
CA THR A 3 13.14 0.03 -3.24
C THR A 3 11.78 -0.57 -2.89
N ALA A 4 11.77 -1.66 -2.11
CA ALA A 4 10.53 -2.26 -1.66
C ALA A 4 9.81 -1.30 -0.69
N ALA A 5 8.51 -1.08 -0.94
CA ALA A 5 7.67 -0.28 -0.06
C ALA A 5 7.42 -1.02 1.25
N LYS A 6 7.38 -0.28 2.35
CA LYS A 6 7.17 -0.80 3.71
C LYS A 6 6.24 0.11 4.51
N LEU A 7 5.78 -0.39 5.65
CA LEU A 7 5.00 0.39 6.60
C LEU A 7 5.66 1.75 6.88
N ASN A 8 4.85 2.82 6.95
CA ASN A 8 5.29 4.21 7.12
C ASN A 8 5.99 4.87 5.92
N ASP A 9 6.22 4.18 4.80
CA ASP A 9 6.66 4.85 3.58
C ASP A 9 5.54 5.76 3.02
N LYS A 10 5.94 6.85 2.36
CA LYS A 10 5.04 7.90 1.86
C LYS A 10 4.46 7.57 0.48
N GLY A 11 3.15 7.66 0.35
CA GLY A 11 2.46 7.82 -0.93
C GLY A 11 2.35 9.29 -1.30
N THR A 12 2.71 9.63 -2.54
CA THR A 12 2.77 11.01 -3.02
C THR A 12 1.44 11.74 -2.93
N GLN A 13 1.53 13.07 -2.83
CA GLN A 13 0.39 13.98 -2.99
C GLN A 13 -0.18 13.95 -4.42
N HIS A 14 -1.46 14.29 -4.57
CA HIS A 14 -2.08 14.52 -5.89
C HIS A 14 -3.31 15.41 -5.77
N ASP A 15 -3.63 16.18 -6.82
CA ASP A 15 -4.88 16.98 -6.94
C ASP A 15 -5.24 17.88 -5.74
N GLY A 16 -4.22 18.37 -5.03
CA GLY A 16 -4.36 19.18 -3.82
C GLY A 16 -4.58 18.39 -2.53
N TYR A 17 -4.58 17.06 -2.57
CA TYR A 17 -4.51 16.20 -1.40
C TYR A 17 -3.05 15.95 -0.99
N HIS A 18 -2.75 16.10 0.30
CA HIS A 18 -1.39 15.96 0.83
C HIS A 18 -0.88 14.50 0.83
N GLU A 19 0.43 14.31 1.00
CA GLU A 19 1.03 12.98 1.11
C GLU A 19 0.61 12.27 2.40
N THR A 20 0.45 10.95 2.34
CA THR A 20 0.14 10.12 3.51
C THR A 20 0.92 8.83 3.48
N VAL A 21 0.95 8.11 4.60
CA VAL A 21 1.79 6.92 4.78
C VAL A 21 0.99 5.62 4.64
N ILE A 22 1.69 4.54 4.31
CA ILE A 22 1.17 3.17 4.38
C ILE A 22 0.91 2.79 5.85
N THR A 23 -0.28 2.26 6.14
CA THR A 23 -0.75 2.00 7.52
C THR A 23 -0.86 0.52 7.88
N ALA A 24 -0.74 -0.38 6.90
CA ALA A 24 -0.62 -1.81 7.15
C ALA A 24 0.30 -2.46 6.09
N GLY A 25 0.81 -3.64 6.42
CA GLY A 25 1.67 -4.43 5.55
C GLY A 25 1.55 -5.91 5.88
N SER A 26 2.48 -6.71 5.35
CA SER A 26 2.57 -8.14 5.63
C SER A 26 2.81 -8.44 7.12
N PRO A 27 2.09 -9.40 7.72
CA PRO A 27 2.38 -9.88 9.06
C PRO A 27 3.59 -10.83 9.13
N ALA A 28 4.11 -11.29 7.99
CA ALA A 28 5.12 -12.35 7.90
C ALA A 28 6.44 -11.89 7.26
N VAL A 29 6.38 -10.89 6.38
CA VAL A 29 7.54 -10.40 5.62
C VAL A 29 7.87 -8.98 6.03
N SER A 30 9.14 -8.76 6.38
CA SER A 30 9.67 -7.44 6.75
C SER A 30 10.76 -6.97 5.78
N VAL A 31 10.77 -5.68 5.46
CA VAL A 31 11.82 -4.96 4.73
C VAL A 31 12.39 -3.92 5.68
N ASP A 32 13.71 -3.91 5.88
CA ASP A 32 14.40 -3.02 6.82
C ASP A 32 13.80 -3.02 8.24
N GLY A 33 13.32 -4.19 8.68
CA GLY A 33 12.69 -4.36 10.00
C GLY A 33 11.24 -3.87 10.11
N LEU A 34 10.63 -3.41 9.02
CA LEU A 34 9.23 -2.97 8.97
C LEU A 34 8.38 -3.89 8.08
N PRO A 35 7.07 -4.04 8.36
CA PRO A 35 6.17 -4.82 7.51
C PRO A 35 6.26 -4.41 6.03
N ALA A 36 6.49 -5.38 5.15
CA ALA A 36 6.56 -5.15 3.71
C ALA A 36 5.17 -4.81 3.16
N ALA A 37 5.06 -3.76 2.36
CA ALA A 37 3.79 -3.33 1.77
C ALA A 37 3.49 -4.08 0.47
N ARG A 38 2.20 -4.27 0.19
CA ARG A 38 1.70 -5.10 -0.92
C ARG A 38 0.56 -4.40 -1.64
N MET A 39 0.23 -4.88 -2.84
CA MET A 39 -0.98 -4.44 -3.54
C MET A 39 -2.21 -4.62 -2.63
N GLY A 40 -3.00 -3.56 -2.53
CA GLY A 40 -4.20 -3.52 -1.69
C GLY A 40 -3.97 -3.02 -0.27
N ASP A 41 -2.73 -2.96 0.24
CA ASP A 41 -2.47 -2.43 1.58
C ASP A 41 -2.87 -0.93 1.66
N PRO A 42 -3.48 -0.50 2.77
CA PRO A 42 -4.03 0.84 2.92
C PRO A 42 -2.95 1.90 3.17
N LEU A 43 -3.29 3.13 2.79
CA LEU A 43 -2.62 4.34 3.27
C LEU A 43 -3.61 5.16 4.10
N THR A 44 -3.12 6.06 4.95
CA THR A 44 -3.99 7.01 5.65
C THR A 44 -4.82 7.79 4.62
N PRO A 45 -6.16 7.85 4.76
CA PRO A 45 -6.99 8.75 3.96
C PRO A 45 -6.46 10.18 4.08
N HIS A 46 -6.55 10.94 2.99
CA HIS A 46 -6.17 12.35 2.98
C HIS A 46 -7.34 13.21 2.57
N ASP A 47 -7.34 14.46 2.99
CA ASP A 47 -8.36 15.42 2.66
C ASP A 47 -7.79 16.63 1.91
N LYS A 48 -8.71 17.43 1.40
CA LYS A 48 -8.43 18.77 0.88
C LYS A 48 -9.64 19.66 1.16
N PRO A 49 -9.48 20.99 1.16
CA PRO A 49 -10.59 21.89 1.46
C PRO A 49 -11.85 21.58 0.63
N LYS A 50 -13.00 21.52 1.30
CA LYS A 50 -14.34 21.27 0.72
C LYS A 50 -14.54 19.88 0.07
N HIS A 51 -13.69 18.90 0.35
CA HIS A 51 -13.85 17.53 -0.14
C HIS A 51 -13.71 16.53 1.00
N PRO A 52 -14.59 15.52 1.10
CA PRO A 52 -14.44 14.46 2.10
C PRO A 52 -13.18 13.62 1.79
N PRO A 53 -12.56 12.97 2.80
CA PRO A 53 -11.34 12.19 2.58
C PRO A 53 -11.64 10.89 1.82
N PRO A 54 -11.10 10.66 0.61
CA PRO A 54 -11.19 9.35 -0.03
C PRO A 54 -10.29 8.30 0.64
N PRO A 55 -10.66 7.01 0.61
CA PRO A 55 -9.76 5.94 1.01
C PRO A 55 -8.58 5.84 0.03
N ARG A 56 -7.43 5.37 0.53
CA ARG A 56 -6.22 5.13 -0.27
C ARG A 56 -5.73 3.69 -0.08
N LYS A 57 -5.22 3.10 -1.16
CA LYS A 57 -4.56 1.79 -1.15
C LYS A 57 -3.51 1.70 -2.25
N ILE A 58 -2.54 0.81 -2.09
CA ILE A 58 -1.55 0.49 -3.13
C ILE A 58 -2.26 -0.17 -4.31
N ALA A 59 -2.22 0.48 -5.47
CA ALA A 59 -3.01 0.08 -6.64
C ALA A 59 -2.35 -1.01 -7.50
N SER A 60 -1.02 -1.12 -7.46
CA SER A 60 -0.24 -2.07 -8.25
C SER A 60 1.01 -2.52 -7.51
N GLY A 61 1.60 -3.65 -7.94
CA GLY A 61 2.82 -4.23 -7.39
C GLY A 61 3.71 -4.79 -8.49
N SER A 62 4.67 -5.65 -8.12
CA SER A 62 5.51 -6.38 -9.08
C SER A 62 4.71 -7.48 -9.78
N ASP A 63 5.00 -7.73 -11.06
CA ASP A 63 4.40 -8.84 -11.83
C ASP A 63 5.05 -10.20 -11.52
N THR A 64 6.20 -10.22 -10.84
CA THR A 64 7.00 -11.44 -10.62
C THR A 64 7.38 -11.69 -9.17
N VAL A 65 7.22 -10.70 -8.29
CA VAL A 65 7.50 -10.83 -6.86
C VAL A 65 6.21 -10.68 -6.06
N PHE A 66 5.85 -11.72 -5.33
CA PHE A 66 4.63 -11.79 -4.53
C PHE A 66 4.97 -11.94 -3.05
N ILE A 67 4.39 -11.09 -2.21
CA ILE A 67 4.50 -11.14 -0.74
C ILE A 67 3.18 -11.66 -0.20
N ASP A 68 3.23 -12.68 0.66
CA ASP A 68 2.07 -13.45 1.15
C ASP A 68 1.28 -14.19 0.05
N GLY A 69 1.95 -14.45 -1.07
CA GLY A 69 1.38 -15.11 -2.24
C GLY A 69 0.59 -14.18 -3.16
N PRO A 70 0.27 -14.62 -4.38
CA PRO A 70 -0.62 -13.87 -5.25
C PRO A 70 -2.02 -13.78 -4.62
N PRO A 71 -2.82 -12.75 -4.94
CA PRO A 71 -4.24 -12.75 -4.63
C PRO A 71 -4.82 -14.07 -5.15
N ARG A 72 -5.24 -14.97 -4.26
CA ARG A 72 -5.78 -16.26 -4.71
C ARG A 72 -6.98 -15.95 -5.59
N PRO A 73 -7.06 -16.47 -6.84
CA PRO A 73 -8.34 -16.48 -7.54
C PRO A 73 -9.33 -17.23 -6.64
N ALA A 74 -10.52 -16.66 -6.44
CA ALA A 74 -11.60 -17.26 -5.67
C ALA A 74 -12.14 -18.50 -6.40
N SER A 75 -11.37 -19.60 -6.43
CA SER A 75 -11.76 -20.90 -6.99
C SER A 75 -10.60 -21.89 -6.83
N ARG A 76 -10.51 -22.51 -5.65
CA ARG A 76 -10.06 -23.90 -5.55
C ARG A 76 -10.61 -24.53 -4.25
N LEU A 77 -11.92 -24.79 -4.30
CA LEU A 77 -12.60 -25.86 -3.59
C LEU A 77 -13.47 -26.57 -4.63
#